data_AF-A0A9E5CSL7-F1
#
_entry.id   AF-A0A9E5CSL7-F1
#
_cell.length_a   1.000
_cell.length_b   1.000
_cell.length_c   1.000
_cell.angle_alpha   90.00
_cell.angle_beta   90.00
_cell.angle_gamma   90.00
#
_symmetry.space_group_name_H-M   'P 1'
#
loop_
_entity.id
_entity.type
_entity.pdbx_description
1 polymer ?
#
loop_
_entity_poly.entity_id
_entity_poly.type
_entity_poly.pdbx_seq_one_letter_code
_entity_poly.pdbx_strand_id
1 'polypeptide(L)'
;MRVKRRTVVAGVVAVILIILGVIRLCDGGGDGDELDLSEYSYPVQQIETIDDRNHFPTGQTYDDYNSDPPTSGPHADTFVPAGVSDLAVAKEVAVHNMEHAGVVVWYNCGAEPALDNDDCAVL
;
A
#
# COMPACT_ATOMS: atom_id res chain seq x y z
N MET A 1 -42.10 39.37 -20.90
CA MET A 1 -41.13 38.89 -19.89
C MET A 1 -41.09 37.37 -19.65
N ARG A 2 -42.14 36.58 -19.99
CA ARG A 2 -42.18 35.12 -19.73
C ARG A 2 -41.24 34.26 -20.60
N VAL A 3 -40.95 34.67 -21.84
CA VAL A 3 -40.09 33.91 -22.78
C VAL A 3 -38.62 33.94 -22.34
N LYS A 4 -38.10 35.11 -21.93
CA LYS A 4 -36.71 35.26 -21.44
C LYS A 4 -36.43 34.43 -20.16
N ARG A 5 -37.41 34.31 -19.26
CA ARG A 5 -37.28 33.45 -18.07
C ARG A 5 -37.26 31.96 -18.42
N ARG A 6 -38.04 31.53 -19.41
CA ARG A 6 -38.07 30.12 -19.85
C ARG A 6 -36.78 29.68 -20.52
N THR A 7 -36.18 30.54 -21.36
CA THR A 7 -34.88 30.26 -22.00
C THR A 7 -33.73 30.26 -20.99
N VAL A 8 -33.75 31.16 -19.99
CA VAL A 8 -32.75 31.15 -18.90
C VAL A 8 -32.88 29.90 -18.04
N VAL A 9 -34.11 29.50 -17.65
CA VAL A 9 -34.33 28.27 -16.88
C VAL A 9 -33.89 27.03 -17.64
N ALA A 10 -34.21 26.93 -18.95
CA ALA A 10 -33.78 25.82 -19.78
C ALA A 10 -32.25 25.75 -19.90
N GLY A 11 -31.57 26.90 -20.03
CA GLY A 11 -30.11 26.97 -20.06
C GLY A 11 -29.47 26.53 -18.73
N VAL A 12 -30.02 26.96 -17.59
CA VAL A 12 -29.52 26.55 -16.27
C VAL A 12 -29.70 25.05 -16.04
N VAL A 13 -30.85 24.49 -16.43
CA VAL A 13 -31.10 23.04 -16.32
C VAL A 13 -30.13 22.24 -17.19
N ALA A 14 -29.87 22.68 -18.42
CA ALA A 14 -28.92 22.02 -19.31
C ALA A 14 -27.49 22.01 -18.72
N VAL A 15 -27.04 23.13 -18.15
CA VAL A 15 -25.72 23.23 -17.49
C VAL A 15 -25.65 22.31 -16.27
N ILE A 16 -26.68 22.24 -15.45
CA ILE A 16 -26.73 21.33 -14.29
C ILE A 16 -26.62 19.87 -14.73
N LEU A 17 -27.33 19.47 -15.79
CA LEU A 17 -27.26 18.10 -16.30
C LEU A 17 -25.88 17.74 -16.86
N ILE A 18 -25.20 18.70 -17.52
CA ILE A 18 -23.82 18.51 -18.00
C ILE A 18 -22.87 18.34 -16.82
N ILE A 19 -22.98 19.18 -15.79
CA ILE A 19 -22.15 19.08 -14.58
C ILE A 19 -22.36 17.73 -13.88
N LEU A 20 -23.62 17.30 -13.71
CA LEU A 20 -23.93 16.00 -13.13
C LEU A 20 -23.38 14.84 -13.97
N GLY A 21 -23.45 14.94 -15.30
CA GLY A 21 -22.84 13.95 -16.21
C GLY A 21 -21.33 13.89 -16.11
N VAL A 22 -20.65 15.05 -16.00
CA VAL A 22 -19.19 15.12 -15.81
C VAL A 22 -18.77 14.57 -14.45
N ILE A 23 -19.50 14.88 -13.38
CA ILE A 23 -19.24 14.31 -12.04
C ILE A 23 -19.33 12.78 -12.10
N ARG A 24 -20.36 12.22 -12.75
CA ARG A 24 -20.50 10.76 -12.91
C ARG A 24 -19.41 10.13 -13.80
N LEU A 25 -18.82 10.90 -14.71
CA LEU A 25 -17.71 10.43 -15.55
C LEU A 25 -16.36 10.52 -14.82
N CYS A 26 -16.22 11.45 -13.87
CA CYS A 26 -15.02 11.62 -13.04
C CYS A 26 -15.02 10.75 -11.78
N ASP A 27 -16.19 10.30 -11.29
CA ASP A 27 -16.33 9.26 -10.25
C ASP A 27 -16.06 7.86 -10.85
N GLY A 28 -14.92 7.72 -11.53
CA GLY A 28 -14.30 6.42 -11.77
C GLY A 28 -13.76 5.85 -10.46
N GLY A 29 -14.63 5.66 -9.48
CA GLY A 29 -14.35 4.84 -8.31
C GLY A 29 -14.22 3.41 -8.83
N GLY A 30 -12.99 2.89 -8.82
CA GLY A 30 -12.78 1.46 -9.01
C GLY A 30 -13.52 0.76 -7.90
N ASP A 31 -14.62 0.08 -8.23
CA ASP A 31 -15.16 -0.97 -7.39
C ASP A 31 -14.00 -1.94 -7.16
N GLY A 32 -13.57 -2.09 -5.90
CA GLY A 32 -12.54 -3.06 -5.57
C GLY A 32 -13.01 -4.40 -6.08
N ASP A 33 -12.28 -4.99 -7.02
CA ASP A 33 -12.65 -6.24 -7.67
C ASP A 33 -12.98 -7.26 -6.59
N GLU A 34 -14.27 -7.58 -6.44
CA GLU A 34 -14.73 -8.68 -5.60
C GLU A 34 -14.17 -9.94 -6.25
N LEU A 35 -13.07 -10.44 -5.67
CA LEU A 35 -12.39 -11.62 -6.20
C LEU A 35 -13.38 -12.79 -6.18
N ASP A 36 -13.71 -13.34 -7.36
CA ASP A 36 -14.53 -14.54 -7.46
C ASP A 36 -13.72 -15.75 -6.98
N LEU A 37 -13.84 -16.04 -5.68
CA LEU A 37 -13.13 -17.14 -5.04
C LEU A 37 -13.61 -18.52 -5.54
N SER A 38 -14.73 -18.59 -6.28
CA SER A 38 -15.30 -19.85 -6.76
C SER A 38 -14.54 -20.49 -7.92
N GLU A 39 -13.66 -19.73 -8.59
CA GLU A 39 -12.80 -20.24 -9.68
C GLU A 39 -11.66 -21.14 -9.15
N TYR A 40 -11.29 -20.98 -7.88
CA TYR A 40 -10.19 -21.74 -7.30
C TYR A 40 -10.62 -23.14 -6.86
N SER A 41 -9.90 -24.17 -7.31
CA SER A 41 -10.15 -25.57 -6.95
C SER A 41 -9.76 -25.94 -5.51
N TYR A 42 -9.37 -24.95 -4.70
CA TYR A 42 -8.89 -25.09 -3.33
C TYR A 42 -9.44 -23.94 -2.47
N PRO A 43 -9.58 -24.13 -1.14
CA PRO A 43 -10.04 -23.07 -0.26
C PRO A 43 -9.07 -21.89 -0.32
N VAL A 44 -9.59 -20.71 -0.65
CA VAL A 44 -8.84 -19.45 -0.64
C VAL A 44 -9.37 -18.58 0.49
N GLN A 45 -8.45 -18.04 1.28
CA GLN A 45 -8.74 -16.99 2.24
C GLN A 45 -8.18 -15.68 1.69
N GLN A 46 -9.04 -14.67 1.56
CA GLN A 46 -8.59 -13.31 1.37
C GLN A 46 -8.29 -12.72 2.75
N ILE A 47 -7.09 -12.17 2.90
CA ILE A 47 -6.71 -11.35 4.05
C ILE A 47 -6.98 -9.90 3.67
N GLU A 48 -7.40 -9.08 4.62
CA GLU A 48 -7.56 -7.64 4.38
C GLU A 48 -6.28 -7.06 3.76
N THR A 49 -6.47 -6.17 2.80
CA THR A 49 -5.36 -5.45 2.19
C THR A 49 -4.62 -4.69 3.28
N ILE A 50 -3.32 -4.90 3.37
CA ILE A 50 -2.47 -4.14 4.28
C ILE A 50 -2.56 -2.68 3.86
N ASP A 51 -3.09 -1.85 4.76
CA ASP A 51 -3.37 -0.45 4.49
C ASP A 51 -2.04 0.31 4.34
N ASP A 52 -2.02 1.17 3.33
CA ASP A 52 -0.94 2.09 2.96
C ASP A 52 0.31 1.50 2.24
N ARG A 53 0.24 1.47 0.89
CA ARG A 53 1.35 1.20 -0.05
C ARG A 53 2.01 2.49 -0.56
N ASN A 54 1.90 3.60 0.16
CA ASN A 54 2.40 4.87 -0.35
C ASN A 54 3.93 4.89 -0.38
N HIS A 55 4.50 5.06 -1.57
CA HIS A 55 5.93 5.26 -1.75
C HIS A 55 6.31 6.72 -1.49
N PHE A 56 7.45 6.93 -0.84
CA PHE A 56 8.12 8.23 -0.76
C PHE A 56 9.57 8.16 -1.25
N PRO A 57 10.20 9.29 -1.62
CA PRO A 57 11.57 9.29 -2.12
C PRO A 57 12.56 8.66 -1.14
N THR A 58 13.46 7.83 -1.67
CA THR A 58 14.55 7.24 -0.90
C THR A 58 15.32 8.28 -0.06
N GLY A 59 15.52 7.96 1.22
CA GLY A 59 16.21 8.82 2.19
C GLY A 59 15.28 9.70 3.03
N GLN A 60 13.99 9.78 2.68
CA GLN A 60 12.96 10.29 3.59
C GLN A 60 12.69 9.27 4.71
N THR A 61 12.42 9.76 5.92
CA THR A 61 12.13 8.94 7.11
C THR A 61 10.64 8.94 7.43
N TYR A 62 10.16 7.87 8.06
CA TYR A 62 8.81 7.77 8.59
C TYR A 62 8.82 7.07 9.96
N ASP A 63 8.21 7.69 10.97
CA ASP A 63 8.28 7.22 12.35
C ASP A 63 6.92 6.74 12.90
N ASP A 64 5.82 7.02 12.21
CA ASP A 64 4.46 6.71 12.67
C ASP A 64 4.01 5.30 12.24
N TYR A 65 4.92 4.32 12.24
CA TYR A 65 4.59 2.92 11.97
C TYR A 65 3.75 2.30 13.11
N ASN A 66 2.90 1.33 12.76
CA ASN A 66 2.06 0.62 13.72
C ASN A 66 2.81 -0.50 14.51
N SER A 67 4.04 -0.80 14.12
CA SER A 67 4.92 -1.80 14.75
C SER A 67 6.38 -1.39 14.65
N ASP A 68 7.20 -1.94 15.55
CA ASP A 68 8.66 -1.80 15.55
C ASP A 68 9.29 -3.19 15.79
N PRO A 69 9.93 -3.82 14.77
CA PRO A 69 10.16 -3.30 13.42
C PRO A 69 8.86 -3.19 12.60
N PRO A 70 8.78 -2.25 11.63
CA PRO A 70 7.59 -2.09 10.81
C PRO A 70 7.41 -3.26 9.85
N THR A 71 6.16 -3.68 9.67
CA THR A 71 5.77 -4.76 8.73
C THR A 71 4.90 -4.28 7.57
N SER A 72 4.51 -3.01 7.59
CA SER A 72 3.54 -2.38 6.69
C SER A 72 3.64 -0.85 6.75
N GLY A 73 2.92 -0.15 5.87
CA GLY A 73 2.79 1.32 5.88
C GLY A 73 3.66 2.01 4.83
N PRO A 74 3.71 3.35 4.83
CA PRO A 74 4.51 4.14 3.91
C PRO A 74 5.98 3.71 3.89
N HIS A 75 6.58 3.66 2.71
CA HIS A 75 7.94 3.14 2.57
C HIS A 75 8.71 3.77 1.41
N ALA A 76 10.02 3.53 1.35
CA ALA A 76 10.87 4.11 0.33
C ALA A 76 10.52 3.56 -1.06
N ASP A 77 10.67 4.38 -2.10
CA ASP A 77 10.50 3.99 -3.52
C ASP A 77 11.57 3.04 -4.07
N THR A 78 12.48 2.57 -3.21
CA THR A 78 13.55 1.61 -3.54
C THR A 78 13.51 0.37 -2.64
N PHE A 79 14.06 -0.72 -3.14
CA PHE A 79 14.27 -1.97 -2.41
C PHE A 79 15.73 -2.44 -2.59
N VAL A 80 16.19 -3.35 -1.73
CA VAL A 80 17.52 -3.97 -1.86
C VAL A 80 17.44 -5.41 -2.36
N PRO A 81 18.49 -5.94 -3.02
CA PRO A 81 18.56 -7.36 -3.35
C PRO A 81 18.48 -8.24 -2.10
N ALA A 82 17.93 -9.45 -2.24
CA ALA A 82 17.92 -10.44 -1.17
C ALA A 82 19.35 -10.90 -0.85
N GLY A 83 19.64 -11.11 0.44
CA GLY A 83 20.94 -11.53 0.94
C GLY A 83 21.18 -11.07 2.37
N VAL A 84 22.42 -11.25 2.84
CA VAL A 84 22.89 -10.71 4.11
C VAL A 84 23.55 -9.35 3.84
N SER A 85 23.16 -8.33 4.59
CA SER A 85 23.74 -6.98 4.49
C SER A 85 24.71 -6.75 5.65
N ASP A 86 25.90 -6.25 5.34
CA ASP A 86 26.90 -5.87 6.35
C ASP A 86 26.49 -4.63 7.15
N LEU A 87 25.58 -3.81 6.59
CA LEU A 87 25.02 -2.61 7.19
C LEU A 87 23.52 -2.79 7.41
N ALA A 88 22.99 -2.18 8.48
CA ALA A 88 21.56 -2.16 8.72
C ALA A 88 20.83 -1.53 7.53
N VAL A 89 19.89 -2.28 6.94
CA VAL A 89 18.99 -1.77 5.92
C VAL A 89 17.99 -0.84 6.61
N ALA A 90 17.77 0.35 6.04
CA ALA A 90 16.79 1.30 6.58
C ALA A 90 15.39 0.64 6.63
N LYS A 91 14.64 0.89 7.71
CA LYS A 91 13.33 0.28 7.95
C LYS A 91 12.35 0.58 6.80
N GLU A 92 12.41 1.80 6.26
CA GLU A 92 11.63 2.26 5.12
C GLU A 92 11.92 1.46 3.84
N VAL A 93 13.14 0.95 3.68
CA VAL A 93 13.52 0.13 2.52
C VAL A 93 13.13 -1.34 2.76
N ALA A 94 13.27 -1.82 3.99
CA ALA A 94 12.89 -3.19 4.36
C ALA A 94 11.38 -3.45 4.20
N VAL A 95 10.52 -2.45 4.44
CA VAL A 95 9.07 -2.57 4.17
C VAL A 95 8.78 -2.78 2.69
N HIS A 96 9.49 -2.10 1.78
CA HIS A 96 9.35 -2.32 0.33
C HIS A 96 9.79 -3.74 -0.07
N ASN A 97 10.86 -4.26 0.54
CA ASN A 97 11.24 -5.66 0.36
C ASN A 97 10.09 -6.62 0.73
N MET A 98 9.38 -6.37 1.83
CA MET A 98 8.22 -7.19 2.25
C MET A 98 7.00 -7.01 1.35
N GLU A 99 6.77 -5.81 0.80
CA GLU A 99 5.74 -5.55 -0.22
C GLU A 99 5.95 -6.46 -1.45
N HIS A 100 7.20 -6.69 -1.83
CA HIS A 100 7.59 -7.61 -2.90
C HIS A 100 7.76 -9.06 -2.46
N ALA A 101 7.07 -9.48 -1.39
CA ALA A 101 7.09 -10.83 -0.82
C ALA A 101 8.48 -11.29 -0.32
N GLY A 102 9.36 -10.35 0.00
CA GLY A 102 10.62 -10.63 0.67
C GLY A 102 10.41 -11.01 2.14
N VAL A 103 11.18 -11.98 2.62
CA VAL A 103 11.25 -12.33 4.05
C VAL A 103 12.41 -11.57 4.67
N VAL A 104 12.13 -10.72 5.64
CA VAL A 104 13.15 -9.93 6.35
C VAL A 104 13.39 -10.53 7.72
N VAL A 105 14.67 -10.74 8.05
CA VAL A 105 15.12 -11.17 9.38
C VAL A 105 15.97 -10.06 9.97
N TRP A 106 15.41 -9.35 10.94
CA TRP A 106 16.19 -8.40 11.74
C TRP A 106 16.82 -9.14 12.92
N TYR A 107 18.11 -8.88 13.16
CA TYR A 107 18.84 -9.47 14.27
C TYR A 107 19.75 -8.44 14.92
N ASN A 108 19.87 -8.52 16.25
CA ASN A 108 20.81 -7.70 17.00
C ASN A 108 22.17 -8.39 17.03
N CYS A 109 23.15 -7.84 16.32
CA CYS A 109 24.51 -8.37 16.27
C CYS A 109 25.23 -8.36 17.64
N GLY A 110 24.76 -7.55 18.59
CA GLY A 110 25.31 -7.46 19.95
C GLY A 110 24.41 -8.06 21.02
N ALA A 111 23.46 -8.93 20.66
CA ALA A 111 22.69 -9.68 21.65
C ALA A 111 23.61 -10.68 22.36
N GLU A 112 23.58 -10.69 23.69
CA GLU A 112 24.32 -11.64 24.53
C GLU A 112 23.41 -12.79 24.99
N PRO A 113 23.90 -14.05 24.99
CA PRO A 113 25.18 -14.47 24.44
C PRO A 113 25.16 -14.40 22.91
N ALA A 114 26.32 -14.13 22.30
CA ALA A 114 26.47 -14.24 20.86
C ALA A 114 25.95 -15.62 20.41
N LEU A 115 25.12 -15.65 19.36
CA LEU A 115 24.68 -16.90 18.75
C LEU A 115 25.92 -17.61 18.21
N ASP A 116 26.36 -18.62 18.95
CA ASP A 116 27.41 -19.54 18.56
C ASP A 116 26.91 -20.38 17.36
N ASN A 117 27.79 -20.66 16.39
CA ASN A 117 27.46 -21.56 15.28
C ASN A 117 27.02 -22.95 15.77
N ASP A 118 27.50 -23.38 16.94
CA ASP A 118 27.11 -24.64 17.57
C ASP A 118 25.65 -24.59 18.09
N ASP A 119 25.16 -23.42 18.50
CA ASP A 119 23.75 -23.23 18.94
C ASP A 119 22.77 -23.22 17.76
N CYS A 120 23.21 -22.81 16.56
CA CYS A 120 22.40 -22.92 15.34
C CYS A 120 22.32 -24.35 14.78
N ALA A 121 23.19 -25.26 15.19
CA ALA A 121 23.26 -26.63 14.69
C ALA A 121 22.37 -27.64 15.46
N VAL A 122 21.67 -27.19 16.51
CA VAL A 122 20.82 -28.02 17.38
C VAL A 122 19.30 -27.79 17.20
N LEU A 123 18.89 -27.08 16.15
CA LEU A 123 17.50 -27.05 15.66
C LEU A 123 17.26 -28.14 14.61
#